data_AF-A0A2V2V9A3-F1
#
_entry.id   AF-A0A2V2V9A3-F1
#
_cell.length_a   1.000
_cell.length_b   1.000
_cell.length_c   1.000
_cell.angle_alpha   90.00
_cell.angle_beta   90.00
_cell.angle_gamma   90.00
#
_symmetry.space_group_name_H-M   'P 1'
#
loop_
_entity.id
_entity.type
_entity.pdbx_description
1 polymer ?
#
loop_
_entity_poly.entity_id
_entity_poly.type
_entity_poly.pdbx_seq_one_letter_code
_entity_poly.pdbx_strand_id
1 'polypeptide(L)'
;MLRGSSFLLSNALHNPGPFLDGALQIIKLHLAHKNAAADGNAKACRAIESEFMREVEMFRPCFTMSSSLTVAKLYTKKLHSALSYFRLNDDPLMRQLDLIIGKQSMRHGTSGHNGIFKNSVATNSSALSFLEEREETVLPTELPHPPKPDPLTPPREGALKLPLRHRGHWVLRDPEIAITRAERRSDPW
;
A
#
# COMPACT_ATOMS: atom_id res chain seq x y z
N MET A 1 -10.85 0.97 44.70
CA MET A 1 -10.66 -0.12 43.71
C MET A 1 -11.24 0.35 42.38
N LEU A 2 -10.39 0.78 41.45
CA LEU A 2 -10.80 1.06 40.07
C LEU A 2 -9.82 0.34 39.13
N ARG A 3 -10.42 -0.50 38.30
CA ARG A 3 -9.84 -1.48 37.38
C ARG A 3 -8.85 -0.86 36.41
N GLY A 4 -7.75 -1.60 36.20
CA GLY A 4 -6.75 -1.31 35.18
C GLY A 4 -7.32 -1.29 33.77
N SER A 5 -6.93 -0.27 33.03
CA SER A 5 -6.87 -0.28 31.57
C SER A 5 -5.43 -0.61 31.20
N SER A 6 -5.16 -1.90 30.96
CA SER A 6 -3.93 -2.34 30.33
C SER A 6 -3.97 -1.86 28.89
N PHE A 7 -3.28 -0.76 28.60
CA PHE A 7 -2.96 -0.36 27.24
C PHE A 7 -2.07 -1.45 26.64
N LEU A 8 -2.68 -2.34 25.86
CA LEU A 8 -1.98 -3.27 24.99
C LEU A 8 -1.32 -2.44 23.87
N LEU A 9 -0.19 -1.82 24.18
CA LEU A 9 0.72 -1.26 23.19
C LEU A 9 1.33 -2.43 22.43
N SER A 10 0.69 -2.77 21.31
CA SER A 10 1.20 -3.76 20.37
C SER A 10 2.47 -3.21 19.72
N ASN A 11 3.62 -3.48 20.32
CA ASN A 11 4.95 -3.09 19.81
C ASN A 11 5.49 -4.06 18.75
N ALA A 12 4.67 -4.97 18.22
CA ALA A 12 5.15 -6.16 17.50
C ALA A 12 5.30 -5.99 15.96
N LEU A 13 5.05 -4.81 15.37
CA LEU A 13 5.13 -4.63 13.90
C LEU A 13 5.87 -3.37 13.43
N HIS A 14 6.40 -2.56 14.34
CA HIS A 14 7.17 -1.40 13.95
C HIS A 14 8.63 -1.81 13.88
N ASN A 15 9.14 -2.06 12.67
CA ASN A 15 10.56 -1.81 12.43
C ASN A 15 10.81 -0.37 12.91
N PRO A 16 11.59 -0.14 13.99
CA PRO A 16 11.88 1.20 14.47
C PRO A 16 12.69 1.89 13.38
N GLY A 17 11.98 2.59 12.51
CA GLY A 17 12.51 3.21 11.34
C GLY A 17 12.52 4.71 11.59
N PRO A 18 13.66 5.40 11.39
CA PRO A 18 13.71 6.87 11.50
C PRO A 18 12.66 7.54 10.60
N PHE A 19 12.22 6.85 9.55
CA PHE A 19 11.11 7.26 8.70
C PHE A 19 9.78 7.38 9.44
N LEU A 20 9.39 6.35 10.20
CA LEU A 20 8.10 6.34 10.88
C LEU A 20 8.06 7.42 11.95
N ASP A 21 9.14 7.58 12.71
CA ASP A 21 9.25 8.59 13.76
C ASP A 21 9.14 10.00 13.17
N GLY A 22 9.87 10.29 12.09
CA GLY A 22 9.78 11.57 11.39
C GLY A 22 8.38 11.82 10.79
N ALA A 23 7.76 10.81 10.18
CA ALA A 23 6.42 10.94 9.62
C ALA A 23 5.36 11.20 10.72
N LEU A 24 5.46 10.52 11.86
CA LEU A 24 4.57 10.74 13.00
C LEU A 24 4.77 12.13 13.60
N GLN A 25 6.01 12.62 13.69
CA GLN A 25 6.31 13.96 14.18
C GLN A 25 5.69 15.05 13.30
N ILE A 26 5.82 14.94 11.97
CA ILE A 26 5.17 15.87 11.02
C ILE A 26 3.64 15.86 11.19
N ILE A 27 3.03 14.67 11.33
CA ILE A 27 1.58 14.54 11.53
C ILE A 27 1.15 15.14 12.88
N LYS A 28 1.96 14.93 13.93
CA LYS A 28 1.70 15.49 15.27
C LYS A 28 1.71 17.02 15.23
N LEU A 29 2.69 17.63 14.56
CA LEU A 29 2.76 19.08 14.41
C LEU A 29 1.58 19.64 13.59
N HIS A 30 1.17 18.93 12.52
CA HIS A 30 -0.03 19.27 11.75
C HIS A 30 -1.30 19.29 12.60
N LEU A 31 -1.50 18.26 13.44
CA LEU A 31 -2.65 18.21 14.34
C LEU A 31 -2.56 19.25 15.46
N ALA A 32 -1.37 19.47 16.02
CA ALA A 32 -1.14 20.49 17.03
C ALA A 32 -1.44 21.89 16.49
N HIS A 33 -1.04 22.19 15.24
CA HIS A 33 -1.35 23.47 14.60
C HIS A 33 -2.84 23.66 14.40
N LYS A 34 -3.58 22.61 13.97
CA LYS A 34 -5.05 22.69 13.85
C LYS A 34 -5.72 23.01 15.17
N ASN A 35 -5.28 22.40 16.26
CA ASN A 35 -5.82 22.67 17.60
C ASN A 35 -5.47 24.10 18.04
N ALA A 36 -4.21 24.52 17.90
CA ALA A 36 -3.77 25.86 18.27
C ALA A 36 -4.47 26.97 17.46
N ALA A 37 -4.76 26.71 16.19
CA ALA A 37 -5.51 27.62 15.33
C ALA A 37 -6.99 27.71 15.74
N ALA A 38 -7.60 26.59 16.16
CA ALA A 38 -8.95 26.60 16.71
C ALA A 38 -9.03 27.40 18.03
N ASP A 39 -7.98 27.33 18.85
CA ASP A 39 -7.87 28.08 20.10
C ASP A 39 -7.48 29.57 19.90
N GLY A 40 -7.20 30.01 18.67
CA GLY A 40 -6.78 31.38 18.36
C GLY A 40 -5.39 31.76 18.89
N ASN A 41 -4.56 30.79 19.27
CA ASN A 41 -3.25 31.04 19.88
C ASN A 41 -2.16 31.27 18.82
N ALA A 42 -2.07 32.51 18.33
CA ALA A 42 -1.12 32.90 17.29
C ALA A 42 0.36 32.63 17.63
N LYS A 43 0.74 32.67 18.92
CA LYS A 43 2.11 32.39 19.35
C LYS A 43 2.43 30.90 19.19
N ALA A 44 1.51 30.03 19.57
CA ALA A 44 1.65 28.59 19.39
C ALA A 44 1.69 28.22 17.90
N CYS A 45 0.82 28.82 17.07
CA CYS A 45 0.84 28.58 15.62
C CYS A 45 2.21 28.88 15.01
N ARG A 46 2.78 30.07 15.27
CA ARG A 46 4.11 30.45 14.75
C ARG A 46 5.23 29.53 15.23
N ALA A 47 5.19 29.11 16.48
CA ALA A 47 6.19 28.17 17.01
C ALA A 47 6.08 26.81 16.28
N ILE A 48 4.87 26.30 16.11
CA ILE A 48 4.61 25.04 15.41
C ILE A 48 5.00 25.12 13.93
N GLU A 49 4.71 26.24 13.25
CA GLU A 49 5.15 26.46 11.86
C GLU A 49 6.68 26.40 11.74
N SER A 50 7.41 27.02 12.68
CA SER A 50 8.88 27.00 12.67
C SER A 50 9.45 25.60 12.91
N GLU A 51 8.86 24.84 13.85
CA GLU A 51 9.26 23.45 14.11
C GLU A 51 8.91 22.55 12.92
N PHE A 52 7.74 22.75 12.31
CA PHE A 52 7.31 21.98 11.14
C PHE A 52 8.29 22.11 9.98
N MET A 53 8.73 23.33 9.66
CA MET A 53 9.73 23.54 8.60
C MET A 53 11.06 22.85 8.92
N ARG A 54 11.51 22.91 10.18
CA ARG A 54 12.74 22.23 10.61
C ARG A 54 12.64 20.71 10.48
N GLU A 55 11.52 20.13 10.89
CA GLU A 55 11.27 18.68 10.79
C GLU A 55 11.15 18.22 9.34
N VAL A 56 10.52 19.01 8.46
CA VAL A 56 10.44 18.69 7.03
C VAL A 56 11.83 18.60 6.40
N GLU A 57 12.73 19.54 6.70
CA GLU A 57 14.11 19.51 6.18
C GLU A 57 14.89 18.28 6.68
N MET A 58 14.73 17.90 7.94
CA MET A 58 15.35 16.69 8.51
C MET A 58 14.73 15.40 7.94
N PHE A 59 13.45 15.42 7.59
CA PHE A 59 12.73 14.26 7.08
C PHE A 59 13.04 13.96 5.61
N ARG A 60 13.35 14.96 4.78
CA ARG A 60 13.57 14.80 3.32
C ARG A 60 14.58 13.70 2.95
N PRO A 61 15.80 13.63 3.54
CA PRO A 61 16.75 12.56 3.24
C PRO A 61 16.19 11.19 3.62
N CYS A 62 15.55 11.10 4.79
CA CYS A 62 14.95 9.86 5.28
C CYS A 62 13.82 9.36 4.37
N PHE A 63 12.98 10.28 3.89
CA PHE A 63 11.93 9.99 2.92
C PHE A 63 12.50 9.47 1.61
N THR A 64 13.55 10.12 1.08
CA THR A 64 14.17 9.72 -0.20
C THR A 64 14.75 8.31 -0.14
N MET A 65 15.41 7.94 0.97
CA MET A 65 15.94 6.58 1.15
C MET A 65 14.85 5.53 1.35
N SER A 66 13.71 5.94 1.93
CA SER A 66 12.63 5.04 2.36
C SER A 66 11.43 5.03 1.40
N SER A 67 11.47 5.78 0.30
CA SER A 67 10.30 6.07 -0.54
C SER A 67 9.69 4.82 -1.20
N SER A 68 10.49 3.78 -1.42
CA SER A 68 10.05 2.50 -2.01
C SER A 68 9.45 1.53 -0.99
N LEU A 69 9.57 1.81 0.31
CA LEU A 69 9.07 0.94 1.37
C LEU A 69 7.54 0.95 1.42
N THR A 70 6.97 -0.19 1.82
CA THR A 70 5.51 -0.33 2.03
C THR A 70 4.98 0.66 3.06
N VAL A 71 5.75 0.92 4.12
CA VAL A 71 5.42 1.89 5.18
C VAL A 71 5.28 3.30 4.62
N ALA A 72 6.15 3.71 3.68
CA ALA A 72 6.07 5.05 3.09
C ALA A 72 4.76 5.26 2.32
N LYS A 73 4.27 4.22 1.63
CA LYS A 73 2.98 4.25 0.90
C LYS A 73 1.80 4.51 1.83
N LEU A 74 1.81 3.97 3.06
CA LEU A 74 0.73 4.15 4.04
C LEU A 74 0.59 5.61 4.50
N TYR A 75 1.71 6.32 4.64
CA TYR A 75 1.73 7.69 5.14
C TYR A 75 1.74 8.76 4.02
N THR A 76 1.92 8.36 2.75
CA THR A 76 2.03 9.27 1.60
C THR A 76 0.87 10.27 1.54
N LYS A 77 -0.39 9.82 1.64
CA LYS A 77 -1.57 10.70 1.60
C LYS A 77 -1.66 11.64 2.81
N LYS A 78 -1.27 11.16 3.99
CA LYS A 78 -1.30 11.95 5.23
C LYS A 78 -0.24 13.05 5.20
N LEU A 79 0.98 12.72 4.75
CA LEU A 79 2.07 13.66 4.58
C LEU A 79 1.74 14.72 3.51
N HIS A 80 1.18 14.31 2.37
CA HIS A 80 0.72 15.24 1.34
C HIS A 80 -0.33 16.22 1.90
N SER A 81 -1.32 15.73 2.66
CA SER A 81 -2.31 16.59 3.31
C SER A 81 -1.71 17.55 4.33
N ALA A 82 -0.70 17.12 5.09
CA ALA A 82 -0.01 17.98 6.05
C ALA A 82 0.78 19.10 5.35
N LEU A 83 1.59 18.76 4.35
CA LEU A 83 2.35 19.74 3.55
C LEU A 83 1.42 20.74 2.85
N SER A 84 0.28 20.27 2.34
CA SER A 84 -0.70 21.11 1.64
C SER A 84 -1.39 22.08 2.60
N TYR A 85 -1.67 21.64 3.83
CA TYR A 85 -2.23 22.50 4.87
C TYR A 85 -1.30 23.66 5.24
N PHE A 86 0.01 23.41 5.34
CA PHE A 86 1.02 24.46 5.53
C PHE A 86 1.39 25.22 4.25
N ARG A 87 0.66 25.00 3.14
CA ARG A 87 0.84 25.68 1.84
C ARG A 87 2.21 25.48 1.19
N LEU A 88 2.87 24.36 1.47
CA LEU A 88 4.18 24.01 0.91
C LEU A 88 4.04 23.32 -0.46
N ASN A 89 3.38 23.98 -1.41
CA ASN A 89 3.07 23.38 -2.72
C ASN A 89 4.32 23.27 -3.62
N ASP A 90 5.27 24.20 -3.49
CA ASP A 90 6.52 24.20 -4.26
C ASP A 90 7.63 23.33 -3.65
N ASP A 91 7.34 22.62 -2.56
CA ASP A 91 8.30 21.82 -1.84
C ASP A 91 8.75 20.58 -2.65
N PRO A 92 10.06 20.23 -2.68
CA PRO A 92 10.55 19.02 -3.33
C PRO A 92 9.86 17.73 -2.84
N LEU A 93 9.56 17.66 -1.55
CA LEU A 93 8.85 16.53 -0.94
C LEU A 93 7.42 16.44 -1.45
N MET A 94 6.73 17.57 -1.62
CA MET A 94 5.39 17.61 -2.19
C MET A 94 5.38 17.02 -3.61
N ARG A 95 6.31 17.45 -4.47
CA ARG A 95 6.45 16.94 -5.84
C ARG A 95 6.73 15.43 -5.87
N GLN A 96 7.55 14.93 -4.94
CA GLN A 96 7.81 13.49 -4.82
C GLN A 96 6.54 12.72 -4.42
N LEU A 97 5.76 13.26 -3.48
CA LEU A 97 4.49 12.65 -3.07
C LEU A 97 3.47 12.63 -4.20
N ASP A 98 3.35 13.72 -4.97
CA ASP A 98 2.47 13.80 -6.14
C ASP A 98 2.80 12.72 -7.18
N LEU A 99 4.09 12.53 -7.47
CA LEU A 99 4.54 11.49 -8.39
C LEU A 99 4.22 10.09 -7.86
N ILE A 100 4.32 9.85 -6.55
CA ILE A 100 3.99 8.55 -5.94
C ILE A 100 2.48 8.31 -6.01
N ILE A 101 1.66 9.30 -5.64
CA ILE A 101 0.20 9.20 -5.67
C ILE A 101 -0.30 9.00 -7.11
N GLY A 102 0.22 9.78 -8.06
CA GLY A 102 -0.11 9.66 -9.48
C GLY A 102 0.25 8.29 -10.04
N LYS A 103 1.46 7.79 -9.78
CA LYS A 103 1.88 6.44 -10.21
C LYS A 103 1.02 5.34 -9.61
N GLN A 104 0.64 5.43 -8.34
CA GLN A 104 -0.24 4.45 -7.69
C GLN A 104 -1.65 4.46 -8.31
N SER A 105 -2.21 5.65 -8.52
CA SER A 105 -3.53 5.81 -9.14
C SER A 105 -3.56 5.27 -10.58
N MET A 106 -2.54 5.58 -11.40
CA MET A 106 -2.44 5.07 -12.77
C MET A 106 -2.26 3.56 -12.84
N ARG A 107 -1.46 2.96 -11.94
CA ARG A 107 -1.29 1.50 -11.89
C ARG A 107 -2.61 0.75 -11.67
N HIS A 108 -3.49 1.32 -10.84
CA HIS A 108 -4.82 0.74 -10.62
C HIS A 108 -5.73 0.88 -11.86
N GLY A 109 -5.56 1.95 -12.67
CA GLY A 109 -6.27 2.12 -13.95
C GLY A 109 -5.74 1.21 -15.08
N THR A 110 -4.45 0.87 -15.08
CA THR A 110 -3.85 -0.01 -16.11
C THR A 110 -4.17 -1.49 -15.96
N SER A 111 -4.80 -1.91 -14.86
CA SER A 111 -5.33 -3.29 -14.73
C SER A 111 -6.46 -3.57 -15.74
N GLY A 112 -7.04 -2.53 -16.36
CA GLY A 112 -8.09 -2.64 -17.38
C GLY A 112 -7.78 -1.99 -18.74
N HIS A 113 -6.57 -1.47 -18.97
CA HIS A 113 -6.29 -0.77 -20.23
C HIS A 113 -5.86 -1.75 -21.33
N ASN A 114 -6.86 -2.27 -22.05
CA ASN A 114 -6.69 -2.80 -23.39
C ASN A 114 -5.89 -1.78 -24.21
N GLY A 115 -4.68 -2.16 -24.63
CA GLY A 115 -3.87 -1.38 -25.53
C GLY A 115 -4.61 -1.15 -26.86
N ILE A 116 -4.40 0.02 -27.45
CA ILE A 116 -5.05 0.55 -28.67
C ILE A 116 -4.62 -0.22 -29.95
N PHE A 117 -4.18 -1.46 -29.84
CA PHE A 117 -4.12 -2.36 -31.00
C PHE A 117 -5.46 -3.08 -31.09
N LYS A 118 -6.28 -2.61 -32.04
CA LYS A 118 -7.53 -3.24 -32.47
C LYS A 118 -7.24 -4.65 -33.00
N ASN A 119 -7.12 -5.64 -32.11
CA ASN A 119 -7.51 -6.99 -32.45
C ASN A 119 -8.94 -7.14 -31.96
N SER A 120 -9.83 -7.48 -32.89
CA SER A 120 -11.23 -7.80 -32.65
C SER A 120 -11.31 -8.92 -31.62
N VAL A 121 -11.50 -8.57 -30.35
CA VAL A 121 -11.80 -9.52 -29.28
C VAL A 121 -13.29 -9.74 -29.34
N ALA A 122 -13.67 -10.81 -30.03
CA ALA A 122 -14.86 -11.55 -29.67
C ALA A 122 -14.87 -11.71 -28.15
N THR A 123 -15.89 -11.13 -27.52
CA THR A 123 -16.46 -11.47 -26.21
C THR A 123 -15.60 -12.35 -25.30
N ASN A 124 -15.26 -11.78 -24.13
CA ASN A 124 -14.54 -12.29 -22.97
C ASN A 124 -15.02 -13.64 -22.35
N SER A 125 -15.33 -14.66 -23.15
CA SER A 125 -15.56 -16.02 -22.67
C SER A 125 -14.31 -16.91 -22.78
N SER A 126 -13.38 -16.61 -23.70
CA SER A 126 -12.23 -17.51 -23.96
C SER A 126 -11.03 -17.29 -23.03
N ALA A 127 -10.80 -16.07 -22.51
CA ALA A 127 -9.65 -15.81 -21.63
C ALA A 127 -9.80 -16.48 -20.25
N LEU A 128 -11.03 -16.67 -19.78
CA LEU A 128 -11.34 -17.44 -18.58
C LEU A 128 -11.17 -18.94 -18.83
N SER A 129 -11.56 -19.45 -20.02
CA SER A 129 -11.49 -20.88 -20.33
C SER A 129 -10.06 -21.44 -20.42
N PHE A 130 -9.03 -20.62 -20.66
CA PHE A 130 -7.62 -21.06 -20.63
C PHE A 130 -7.04 -21.14 -19.22
N LEU A 131 -7.59 -20.36 -18.28
CA LEU A 131 -7.17 -20.39 -16.89
C LEU A 131 -7.94 -21.46 -16.11
N GLU A 132 -9.17 -21.75 -16.52
CA GLU A 132 -10.05 -22.73 -15.89
C GLU A 132 -9.65 -24.18 -16.23
N GLU A 133 -9.92 -25.13 -15.31
CA GLU A 133 -9.76 -26.54 -15.65
C GLU A 133 -10.92 -27.01 -16.51
N ARG A 134 -10.62 -27.76 -17.59
CA ARG A 134 -11.65 -28.37 -18.45
C ARG A 134 -12.59 -29.33 -17.70
N GLU A 135 -12.11 -29.90 -16.60
CA GLU A 135 -12.85 -30.77 -15.69
C GLU A 135 -12.33 -30.48 -14.28
N GLU A 136 -13.23 -30.37 -13.31
CA GLU A 136 -12.87 -30.01 -11.94
C GLU A 136 -12.14 -31.17 -11.25
N THR A 137 -10.82 -31.04 -11.08
CA THR A 137 -10.02 -32.06 -10.43
C THR A 137 -9.72 -31.68 -8.98
N VAL A 138 -9.88 -32.65 -8.08
CA VAL A 138 -9.54 -32.51 -6.65
C VAL A 138 -8.32 -33.37 -6.37
N LEU A 139 -7.24 -32.75 -5.88
CA LEU A 139 -6.04 -33.49 -5.51
C LEU A 139 -6.31 -34.26 -4.20
N PRO A 140 -5.70 -35.45 -4.01
CA PRO A 140 -5.89 -36.23 -2.78
C PRO A 140 -5.54 -35.48 -1.49
N THR A 141 -4.60 -34.54 -1.56
CA THR A 141 -4.17 -33.68 -0.44
C THR A 141 -5.21 -32.64 -0.02
N GLU A 142 -6.24 -32.43 -0.82
CA GLU A 142 -7.24 -31.36 -0.66
C GLU A 142 -8.63 -31.91 -0.32
N LEU A 143 -8.71 -33.21 -0.05
CA LEU A 143 -9.94 -33.88 0.38
C LEU A 143 -10.27 -33.53 1.84
N PRO A 144 -11.55 -33.46 2.23
CA PRO A 144 -12.73 -33.71 1.40
C PRO A 144 -13.21 -32.50 0.58
N HIS A 145 -12.85 -31.28 0.98
CA HIS A 145 -13.31 -30.04 0.33
C HIS A 145 -12.11 -29.15 0.01
N PRO A 146 -11.76 -28.95 -1.28
CA PRO A 146 -10.61 -28.12 -1.63
C PRO A 146 -10.85 -26.66 -1.21
N PRO A 147 -9.87 -26.01 -0.56
CA PRO A 147 -9.98 -24.61 -0.12
C PRO A 147 -9.78 -23.67 -1.32
N LYS A 148 -10.80 -23.57 -2.17
CA LYS A 148 -10.76 -22.70 -3.35
C LYS A 148 -10.91 -21.23 -2.93
N PRO A 149 -10.01 -20.33 -3.38
CA PRO A 149 -10.17 -18.91 -3.15
C PRO A 149 -11.34 -18.34 -3.96
N ASP A 150 -11.96 -17.28 -3.45
CA ASP A 150 -13.05 -16.59 -4.13
C ASP A 150 -12.54 -15.95 -5.44
N PRO A 151 -13.10 -16.29 -6.61
CA PRO A 151 -12.69 -15.72 -7.90
C PRO A 151 -12.88 -14.20 -8.00
N LEU A 152 -13.70 -13.61 -7.14
CA LEU A 152 -13.91 -12.16 -7.10
C LEU A 152 -12.77 -11.40 -6.42
N THR A 153 -11.93 -12.08 -5.64
CA THR A 153 -10.81 -11.44 -4.95
C THR A 153 -9.60 -11.34 -5.90
N PRO A 154 -9.13 -10.12 -6.22
CA PRO A 154 -7.98 -9.97 -7.10
C PRO A 154 -6.70 -10.47 -6.41
N PRO A 155 -5.78 -11.11 -7.16
CA PRO A 155 -4.49 -11.55 -6.60
C PRO A 155 -3.59 -10.35 -6.27
N ARG A 156 -2.61 -10.54 -5.37
CA ARG A 156 -1.67 -9.48 -4.97
C ARG A 156 -0.91 -8.85 -6.15
N GLU A 157 -0.46 -7.61 -5.96
CA GLU A 157 0.23 -6.83 -7.00
C GLU A 157 1.49 -7.59 -7.49
N GLY A 158 1.55 -7.88 -8.79
CA GLY A 158 2.68 -8.59 -9.41
C GLY A 158 2.63 -10.12 -9.33
N ALA A 159 1.54 -10.70 -8.85
CA ALA A 159 1.31 -12.15 -8.84
C ALA A 159 1.26 -12.76 -10.25
N LEU A 160 1.70 -14.02 -10.37
CA LEU A 160 1.65 -14.79 -11.60
C LEU A 160 0.26 -15.39 -11.83
N LYS A 161 -0.32 -15.09 -12.99
CA LYS A 161 -1.55 -15.74 -13.47
C LYS A 161 -1.21 -17.13 -14.03
N LEU A 162 -1.08 -18.11 -13.14
CA LEU A 162 -0.88 -19.52 -13.52
C LEU A 162 -2.22 -20.17 -13.95
N PRO A 163 -2.22 -21.08 -14.95
CA PRO A 163 -3.36 -21.94 -15.23
C PRO A 163 -3.69 -22.83 -14.03
N LEU A 164 -4.97 -23.09 -13.78
CA LEU A 164 -5.39 -23.89 -12.63
C LEU A 164 -4.80 -25.30 -12.62
N ARG A 165 -4.54 -25.89 -13.80
CA ARG A 165 -3.95 -27.23 -13.95
C ARG A 165 -2.53 -27.37 -13.40
N HIS A 166 -1.76 -26.29 -13.35
CA HIS A 166 -0.36 -26.30 -12.95
C HIS A 166 -0.16 -25.63 -11.58
N ARG A 167 -1.21 -25.59 -10.75
CA ARG A 167 -1.24 -24.83 -9.49
C ARG A 167 -0.44 -25.46 -8.34
N GLY A 168 -0.15 -26.75 -8.37
CA GLY A 168 0.38 -27.49 -7.22
C GLY A 168 -0.67 -27.75 -6.14
N HIS A 169 -1.24 -26.68 -5.55
CA HIS A 169 -2.30 -26.75 -4.54
C HIS A 169 -3.20 -25.49 -4.61
N TRP A 170 -4.48 -25.60 -4.26
CA TRP A 170 -5.43 -24.48 -4.14
C TRP A 170 -5.01 -23.41 -3.13
N VAL A 171 -4.31 -23.77 -2.05
CA VAL A 171 -3.80 -22.79 -1.08
C VAL A 171 -2.82 -21.84 -1.74
N LEU A 172 -1.95 -22.31 -2.65
CA LEU A 172 -1.01 -21.46 -3.41
C LEU A 172 -1.70 -20.48 -4.39
N ARG A 173 -3.02 -20.61 -4.56
CA ARG A 173 -3.84 -19.70 -5.36
C ARG A 173 -4.48 -18.59 -4.52
N ASP A 174 -4.34 -18.65 -3.20
CA ASP A 174 -4.79 -17.60 -2.31
C ASP A 174 -4.13 -16.26 -2.70
N PRO A 175 -4.91 -15.18 -2.89
CA PRO A 175 -4.41 -13.87 -3.31
C PRO A 175 -3.27 -13.33 -2.45
N GLU A 176 -3.18 -13.69 -1.16
CA GLU A 176 -2.13 -13.21 -0.26
C GLU A 176 -0.77 -13.89 -0.48
N ILE A 177 -0.78 -15.16 -0.91
CA ILE A 177 0.42 -15.97 -1.10
C ILE A 177 0.72 -16.31 -2.57
N ALA A 178 -0.16 -15.91 -3.50
CA ALA A 178 0.01 -16.14 -4.93
C ALA A 178 1.38 -15.67 -5.43
N ILE A 179 2.25 -16.60 -5.86
CA ILE A 179 3.66 -16.33 -6.19
C ILE A 179 3.85 -15.19 -7.19
N THR A 180 4.80 -14.29 -6.91
CA THR A 180 5.17 -13.17 -7.80
C THR A 180 6.28 -13.56 -8.78
N ARG A 181 6.47 -12.76 -9.83
CA ARG A 181 7.60 -12.93 -10.78
C ARG A 181 8.98 -12.85 -10.11
N ALA A 182 9.09 -12.09 -9.02
CA ALA A 182 10.34 -11.92 -8.30
C ALA A 182 10.65 -13.16 -7.45
N GLU A 183 9.67 -13.61 -6.67
CA GLU A 183 9.79 -14.83 -5.84
C GLU A 183 9.97 -16.08 -6.71
N ARG A 184 9.37 -16.15 -7.90
CA ARG A 184 9.56 -17.31 -8.80
C ARG A 184 11.02 -17.59 -9.20
N ARG A 185 11.91 -16.61 -9.04
CA ARG A 185 13.35 -16.76 -9.31
C ARG A 185 14.10 -17.45 -8.16
N SER A 186 13.60 -17.35 -6.94
CA SER A 186 14.16 -18.00 -5.74
C SER A 186 13.38 -19.24 -5.34
N ASP A 187 12.05 -19.16 -5.43
CA ASP A 187 11.12 -20.11 -4.86
C ASP A 187 10.31 -20.81 -5.96
N PRO A 188 10.24 -22.16 -5.94
CA PRO A 188 9.60 -22.93 -7.00
C PRO A 188 8.08 -23.04 -6.85
N TRP A 189 7.46 -22.58 -5.77
CA TRP A 189 6.01 -22.67 -5.52
C TRP A 189 5.51 -21.47 -4.72
#